data_AF-A0A8H8SZ72-F1
#
_entry.id   AF-A0A8H8SZ72-F1
#
_cell.length_a   1.000
_cell.length_b   1.000
_cell.length_c   1.000
_cell.angle_alpha   90.00
_cell.angle_beta   90.00
_cell.angle_gamma   90.00
#
_symmetry.space_group_name_H-M   'P 1'
#
loop_
_entity.id
_entity.type
_entity.pdbx_description
1 polymer ?
#
loop_
_entity_poly.entity_id
_entity_poly.type
_entity_poly.pdbx_seq_one_letter_code
_entity_poly.pdbx_strand_id
1 'polypeptide(L)'
;MSDTSIPPGKYYLVNVASGSYAGVGPVPPIYPPFPSPLKAVGHVIKEPFTLEPKGEGKYIITHKALRLPVVYDDEGIVRLARQGQKATEWVIVRGYRPDRYRIKTDKDDLYWTVGEQNWDPIKVEAENNDSSQEWRFEEAQW
;
A
#
# COMPACT_ATOMS: atom_id res chain seq x y z
N MET A 1 -15.03 -21.37 -6.23
CA MET A 1 -14.28 -20.22 -6.78
C MET A 1 -13.05 -20.07 -5.90
N SER A 2 -11.86 -20.17 -6.46
CA SER A 2 -10.62 -20.21 -5.68
C SER A 2 -10.40 -18.85 -5.03
N ASP A 3 -10.47 -18.83 -3.70
CA ASP A 3 -10.31 -17.64 -2.88
C ASP A 3 -8.92 -17.04 -3.16
N THR A 4 -8.88 -15.90 -3.84
CA THR A 4 -7.63 -15.18 -4.10
C THR A 4 -7.29 -14.39 -2.86
N SER A 5 -6.86 -15.07 -1.81
CA SER A 5 -6.30 -14.43 -0.63
C SER A 5 -4.78 -14.42 -0.75
N ILE A 6 -4.18 -13.25 -0.57
CA ILE A 6 -2.75 -13.15 -0.30
C ILE A 6 -2.54 -13.66 1.14
N PRO A 7 -1.60 -14.61 1.38
CA PRO A 7 -1.34 -15.07 2.72
C PRO A 7 -0.98 -13.93 3.68
N PRO A 8 -1.32 -14.03 4.98
CA PRO A 8 -0.77 -13.12 5.97
C PRO A 8 0.75 -13.19 5.96
N GLY A 9 1.42 -12.04 6.05
CA GLY A 9 2.88 -12.03 5.97
C GLY A 9 3.48 -10.65 5.86
N LYS A 10 4.79 -10.63 5.60
CA LYS A 10 5.55 -9.40 5.40
C LYS A 10 5.90 -9.31 3.92
N TYR A 11 5.59 -8.18 3.31
CA TYR A 11 5.73 -7.98 1.89
C TYR A 11 6.36 -6.63 1.57
N TYR A 12 7.16 -6.62 0.51
CA TYR A 12 7.43 -5.43 -0.27
C TYR A 12 6.33 -5.27 -1.31
N LEU A 13 5.76 -4.06 -1.39
CA LEU A 13 4.69 -3.75 -2.35
C LEU A 13 5.32 -3.09 -3.57
N VAL A 14 5.33 -3.79 -4.70
CA VAL A 14 6.03 -3.34 -5.92
C VAL A 14 5.01 -2.90 -6.95
N ASN A 15 5.07 -1.63 -7.33
CA ASN A 15 4.22 -1.11 -8.39
C ASN A 15 4.65 -1.71 -9.74
N VAL A 16 3.67 -2.17 -10.51
CA VAL A 16 3.93 -2.89 -11.77
C VAL A 16 4.38 -1.96 -12.89
N ALA A 17 3.81 -0.76 -13.01
CA ALA A 17 4.17 0.18 -14.07
C ALA A 17 5.61 0.71 -13.90
N SER A 18 5.96 1.14 -12.69
CA SER A 18 7.25 1.80 -12.42
C SER A 18 8.35 0.87 -11.93
N GLY A 19 8.00 -0.32 -11.41
CA GLY A 19 8.95 -1.18 -10.69
C GLY A 19 9.42 -0.62 -9.34
N SER A 20 8.83 0.50 -8.89
CA SER A 20 9.12 1.12 -7.60
C SER A 20 8.42 0.39 -6.45
N TYR A 21 8.86 0.66 -5.23
CA TYR A 21 8.28 0.12 -4.01
C TYR A 21 7.37 1.15 -3.35
N ALA A 22 6.29 0.73 -2.70
CA ALA A 22 5.61 1.62 -1.76
C ALA A 22 6.50 1.85 -0.53
N GLY A 23 6.62 3.08 -0.09
CA GLY A 23 7.38 3.44 1.10
C GLY A 23 7.15 4.89 1.51
N VAL A 24 7.54 5.25 2.72
CA VAL A 24 7.54 6.64 3.20
C VAL A 24 8.87 7.33 2.97
N GLY A 25 9.91 6.57 2.61
CA GLY A 25 11.27 7.08 2.44
C GLY A 25 11.91 7.45 3.78
N PRO A 26 12.96 8.28 3.79
CA PRO A 26 13.61 8.66 5.04
C PRO A 26 12.67 9.50 5.91
N VAL A 27 12.19 8.90 7.01
CA VAL A 27 11.40 9.61 8.01
C VAL A 27 12.33 10.25 9.05
N PRO A 28 12.19 11.56 9.36
CA PRO A 28 12.94 12.19 10.42
C PRO A 28 12.75 11.47 11.77
N PRO A 29 13.79 11.34 12.61
CA PRO A 29 13.71 10.64 13.89
C PRO A 29 13.01 11.51 14.97
N ILE A 30 11.74 11.87 14.72
CA ILE A 30 10.90 12.69 15.62
C ILE A 30 9.75 11.81 16.13
N TYR A 31 9.41 11.91 17.42
CA TYR A 31 8.32 11.15 18.05
C TYR A 31 7.21 12.07 18.58
N PRO A 32 5.91 11.76 18.35
CA PRO A 32 5.42 10.64 17.54
C PRO A 32 5.76 10.83 16.04
N PRO A 33 5.93 9.74 15.26
CA PRO A 33 6.18 9.87 13.83
C PRO A 33 5.07 10.66 13.16
N PHE A 34 5.43 11.57 12.28
CA PHE A 34 4.44 12.29 11.48
C PHE A 34 3.71 11.31 10.55
N PRO A 35 2.43 11.57 10.24
CA PRO A 35 1.74 10.88 9.16
C PRO A 35 2.47 11.13 7.84
N SER A 36 3.30 10.17 7.45
CA SER A 36 4.12 10.28 6.25
C SER A 36 3.35 9.72 5.06
N PRO A 37 3.18 10.48 3.97
CA PRO A 37 2.64 9.95 2.72
C PRO A 37 3.47 8.79 2.22
N LEU A 38 2.79 7.75 1.74
CA LEU A 38 3.43 6.72 0.95
C LEU A 38 3.73 7.28 -0.43
N LYS A 39 4.86 6.87 -1.00
CA LYS A 39 5.42 7.32 -2.26
C LYS A 39 6.02 6.13 -3.00
N ALA A 40 6.27 6.31 -4.29
CA ALA A 40 7.15 5.43 -5.06
C ALA A 40 8.61 5.62 -4.61
N VAL A 41 9.20 4.60 -3.99
CA VAL A 41 10.58 4.59 -3.52
C VAL A 41 11.43 3.56 -4.26
N GLY A 42 12.73 3.84 -4.38
CA GLY A 42 13.68 2.96 -5.03
C GLY A 42 14.07 1.74 -4.18
N HIS A 43 14.65 0.73 -4.82
CA HIS A 43 15.03 -0.54 -4.19
C HIS A 43 15.93 -0.40 -2.95
N VAL A 44 16.80 0.62 -2.92
CA VAL A 44 17.76 0.85 -1.82
C VAL A 44 17.06 1.19 -0.50
N ILE A 45 15.89 1.83 -0.57
CA ILE A 45 15.14 2.32 0.59
C ILE A 45 13.75 1.66 0.66
N LYS A 46 13.60 0.46 0.09
CA LYS A 46 12.34 -0.28 0.13
C LYS A 46 11.99 -0.68 1.56
N GLU A 47 10.72 -0.57 1.90
CA GLU A 47 10.24 -0.79 3.26
C GLU A 47 9.22 -1.95 3.28
N PRO A 48 9.31 -2.87 4.26
CA PRO A 48 8.36 -3.96 4.36
C PRO A 48 7.08 -3.53 5.08
N PHE A 49 5.95 -4.07 4.62
CA PHE A 49 4.63 -3.93 5.22
C PHE A 49 4.12 -5.30 5.69
N THR A 50 3.38 -5.30 6.79
CA THR A 50 2.65 -6.49 7.26
C THR A 50 1.25 -6.46 6.69
N LEU A 51 0.81 -7.58 6.12
CA LEU A 51 -0.56 -7.82 5.69
C LEU A 51 -1.27 -8.70 6.72
N GLU A 52 -2.33 -8.17 7.32
CA GLU A 52 -3.18 -8.90 8.27
C GLU A 52 -4.59 -9.07 7.69
N PRO A 53 -5.03 -10.30 7.38
CA PRO A 53 -6.36 -10.54 6.84
C PRO A 53 -7.45 -10.26 7.88
N LYS A 54 -8.55 -9.67 7.43
CA LYS A 54 -9.79 -9.43 8.22
C LYS A 54 -10.97 -10.28 7.76
N GLY A 55 -10.78 -11.10 6.74
CA GLY A 55 -11.82 -11.88 6.07
C GLY A 55 -12.29 -11.21 4.78
N GLU A 56 -12.96 -11.97 3.90
CA GLU A 56 -13.60 -11.44 2.68
C GLU A 56 -12.64 -10.66 1.74
N GLY A 57 -11.35 -11.02 1.71
CA GLY A 57 -10.34 -10.32 0.90
C GLY A 57 -9.93 -8.95 1.45
N LYS A 58 -10.33 -8.61 2.68
CA LYS A 58 -9.95 -7.39 3.40
C LYS A 58 -8.68 -7.60 4.21
N TYR A 59 -7.86 -6.56 4.27
CA TYR A 59 -6.57 -6.55 4.93
C TYR A 59 -6.35 -5.25 5.69
N ILE A 60 -5.66 -5.35 6.82
CA ILE A 60 -4.95 -4.21 7.41
C ILE A 60 -3.50 -4.27 6.91
N ILE A 61 -3.04 -3.17 6.34
CA ILE A 61 -1.66 -3.01 5.88
C ILE A 61 -0.94 -2.13 6.90
N THR A 62 0.16 -2.62 7.46
CA THR A 62 0.89 -1.93 8.54
C THR A 62 2.37 -1.79 8.18
N HIS A 63 2.92 -0.58 8.28
CA HIS A 63 4.35 -0.37 8.09
C HIS A 63 5.14 -1.07 9.19
N LYS A 64 6.05 -1.98 8.84
CA LYS A 64 6.65 -2.90 9.82
C LYS A 64 7.54 -2.21 10.85
N ALA A 65 8.36 -1.25 10.43
CA ALA A 65 9.31 -0.59 11.34
C ALA A 65 8.62 0.38 12.30
N LEU A 66 7.71 1.20 11.77
CA LEU A 66 7.00 2.23 12.54
C LEU A 66 5.76 1.68 13.26
N ARG A 67 5.30 0.47 12.90
CA ARG A 67 4.08 -0.17 13.43
C ARG A 67 2.84 0.72 13.29
N LEU A 68 2.79 1.52 12.23
CA LEU A 68 1.67 2.39 11.92
C LEU A 68 0.85 1.80 10.77
N PRO A 69 -0.49 1.74 10.89
CA PRO A 69 -1.35 1.31 9.80
C PRO A 69 -1.27 2.28 8.64
N VAL A 70 -1.51 1.77 7.43
CA VAL A 70 -1.68 2.59 6.23
C VAL A 70 -3.15 2.99 6.11
N VAL A 71 -3.38 4.29 5.93
CA VAL A 71 -4.69 4.94 5.79
C VAL A 71 -4.66 5.86 4.57
N TYR A 72 -5.77 6.51 4.26
CA TYR A 72 -5.83 7.64 3.35
C TYR A 72 -6.52 8.83 4.01
N ASP A 73 -6.27 10.04 3.52
CA ASP A 73 -6.95 11.27 3.98
C ASP A 73 -8.01 11.76 3.00
N ASP A 74 -8.61 12.90 3.31
CA ASP A 74 -9.73 13.48 2.53
C ASP A 74 -9.30 13.93 1.12
N GLU A 75 -7.99 14.10 0.88
CA GLU A 75 -7.42 14.38 -0.45
C GLU A 75 -7.08 13.07 -1.21
N GLY A 76 -7.39 11.92 -0.61
CA GLY A 76 -7.08 10.61 -1.15
C GLY A 76 -5.62 10.20 -0.98
N ILE A 77 -4.80 10.93 -0.24
CA ILE A 77 -3.37 10.61 -0.10
C ILE A 77 -3.20 9.40 0.82
N VAL A 78 -2.59 8.34 0.30
CA VAL A 78 -2.21 7.15 1.07
C VAL A 78 -1.02 7.49 1.95
N ARG A 79 -1.14 7.21 3.25
CA ARG A 79 -0.16 7.63 4.26
C ARG A 79 -0.18 6.74 5.49
N LEU A 80 0.85 6.84 6.32
CA LEU A 80 0.81 6.26 7.66
C LEU A 80 -0.18 6.99 8.55
N ALA A 81 -0.92 6.23 9.35
CA ALA A 81 -1.89 6.76 10.28
C ALA A 81 -1.22 7.59 11.38
N ARG A 82 -1.94 8.57 11.92
CA ARG A 82 -1.57 9.19 13.20
C ARG A 82 -1.62 8.12 14.29
N GLN A 83 -0.76 8.25 15.31
CA GLN A 83 -0.83 7.34 16.47
C GLN A 83 -2.25 7.40 17.09
N GLY A 84 -2.88 6.24 17.26
CA GLY A 84 -4.25 6.12 17.76
C GLY A 84 -5.36 6.32 16.72
N GLN A 85 -5.03 6.68 15.47
CA GLN A 85 -6.00 6.70 14.38
C GLN A 85 -6.43 5.27 14.03
N LYS A 86 -7.73 5.10 13.75
CA LYS A 86 -8.30 3.82 13.29
C LYS A 86 -7.65 3.40 11.97
N ALA A 87 -7.27 2.13 11.86
CA ALA A 87 -6.73 1.57 10.63
C ALA A 87 -7.79 1.49 9.53
N THR A 88 -7.36 1.63 8.29
CA THR A 88 -8.20 1.41 7.10
C THR A 88 -8.15 -0.07 6.72
N GLU A 89 -9.32 -0.65 6.47
CA GLU A 89 -9.44 -1.96 5.81
C GLU A 89 -9.34 -1.77 4.30
N TRP A 90 -8.34 -2.41 3.72
CA TRP A 90 -8.06 -2.39 2.29
C TRP A 90 -8.55 -3.69 1.67
N VAL A 91 -9.20 -3.61 0.51
CA VAL A 91 -9.57 -4.78 -0.27
C VAL A 91 -8.47 -5.05 -1.28
N ILE A 92 -7.98 -6.30 -1.34
CA ILE A 92 -6.98 -6.70 -2.32
C ILE A 92 -7.64 -7.62 -3.35
N VAL A 93 -7.63 -7.20 -4.61
CA VAL A 93 -8.25 -7.94 -5.73
C VAL A 93 -7.20 -8.31 -6.78
N ARG A 94 -7.54 -9.26 -7.67
CA ARG A 94 -6.70 -9.56 -8.84
C ARG A 94 -6.56 -8.32 -9.74
N GLY A 95 -5.35 -8.14 -10.27
CA GLY A 95 -5.06 -7.21 -11.36
C GLY A 95 -5.45 -7.78 -12.72
N TYR A 96 -5.01 -7.12 -13.78
CA TYR A 96 -5.32 -7.45 -15.17
C TYR A 96 -4.57 -8.69 -15.68
N ARG A 97 -3.47 -9.06 -15.01
CA ARG A 97 -2.66 -10.25 -15.36
C ARG A 97 -2.38 -11.11 -14.13
N PRO A 98 -1.98 -12.39 -14.32
CA PRO A 98 -1.54 -13.26 -13.23
C PRO A 98 -0.46 -12.59 -12.37
N ASP A 99 -0.48 -12.90 -11.07
CA ASP A 99 0.46 -12.39 -10.05
C ASP A 99 0.49 -10.87 -9.87
N ARG A 100 -0.50 -10.17 -10.44
CA ARG A 100 -0.77 -8.76 -10.20
C ARG A 100 -2.02 -8.61 -9.37
N TYR A 101 -2.03 -7.57 -8.56
CA TYR A 101 -3.08 -7.29 -7.61
C TYR A 101 -3.36 -5.79 -7.61
N ARG A 102 -4.53 -5.41 -7.14
CA ARG A 102 -4.88 -4.00 -6.93
C ARG A 102 -5.38 -3.84 -5.51
N ILE A 103 -5.01 -2.73 -4.88
CA ILE A 103 -5.38 -2.39 -3.51
C ILE A 103 -6.43 -1.29 -3.60
N LYS A 104 -7.62 -1.52 -3.06
CA LYS A 104 -8.74 -0.57 -3.16
C LYS A 104 -9.42 -0.30 -1.82
N THR A 105 -10.11 0.82 -1.73
CA THR A 105 -11.01 1.12 -0.62
C THR A 105 -12.21 0.17 -0.62
N ASP A 106 -12.78 -0.10 0.56
CA ASP A 106 -13.89 -1.05 0.71
C ASP A 106 -15.22 -0.54 0.13
N LYS A 107 -15.43 0.79 0.11
CA LYS A 107 -16.74 1.39 -0.21
C LYS A 107 -16.83 2.01 -1.59
N ASP A 108 -15.79 2.74 -1.98
CA ASP A 108 -15.84 3.65 -3.12
C ASP A 108 -15.08 3.11 -4.34
N ASP A 109 -14.55 1.88 -4.24
CA ASP A 109 -13.73 1.23 -5.26
C ASP A 109 -12.61 2.14 -5.81
N LEU A 110 -11.97 2.90 -4.92
CA LEU A 110 -10.82 3.74 -5.26
C LEU A 110 -9.53 2.95 -5.05
N TYR A 111 -8.65 2.95 -6.05
CA TYR A 111 -7.46 2.12 -6.12
C TYR A 111 -6.20 2.92 -5.79
N TRP A 112 -5.23 2.29 -5.14
CA TRP A 112 -3.90 2.87 -4.96
C TRP A 112 -3.23 3.08 -6.31
N THR A 113 -3.05 4.34 -6.68
CA THR A 113 -2.37 4.80 -7.91
C THR A 113 -1.03 5.44 -7.56
N VAL A 114 0.02 5.05 -8.28
CA VAL A 114 1.31 5.74 -8.27
C VAL A 114 1.28 6.93 -9.23
N GLY A 115 1.65 8.12 -8.76
CA GLY A 115 1.77 9.32 -9.58
C GLY A 115 2.90 9.25 -10.60
N GLU A 116 2.90 10.17 -11.56
CA GLU A 116 3.86 10.18 -12.68
C GLU A 116 5.26 10.66 -12.25
N GLN A 117 5.37 11.54 -11.25
CA GLN A 117 6.65 12.07 -10.82
C GLN A 117 7.24 11.27 -9.67
N ASN A 118 8.56 11.16 -9.67
CA ASN A 118 9.29 10.59 -8.54
C ASN A 118 8.94 11.36 -7.26
N TRP A 119 8.62 10.62 -6.20
CA TRP A 119 8.21 11.15 -4.89
C TRP A 119 6.81 11.76 -4.79
N ASP A 120 6.00 11.69 -5.84
CA ASP A 120 4.58 11.98 -5.72
C ASP A 120 3.94 11.02 -4.69
N PRO A 121 3.02 11.53 -3.86
CA PRO A 121 2.25 10.68 -2.98
C PRO A 121 1.43 9.66 -3.78
N ILE A 122 1.40 8.43 -3.29
CA ILE A 122 0.44 7.43 -3.73
C ILE A 122 -0.95 7.91 -3.30
N LYS A 123 -1.92 7.86 -4.21
CA LYS A 123 -3.29 8.30 -3.95
C LYS A 123 -4.29 7.19 -4.19
N VAL A 124 -5.48 7.30 -3.62
CA VAL A 124 -6.64 6.50 -4.02
C VAL A 124 -7.38 7.22 -5.13
N GLU A 125 -7.55 6.59 -6.28
CA GLU A 125 -8.21 7.18 -7.45
C GLU A 125 -9.17 6.17 -8.11
N ALA A 126 -10.05 6.68 -8.98
CA ALA A 126 -10.93 5.81 -9.76
C ALA A 126 -10.13 4.86 -10.67
N GLU A 127 -10.73 3.73 -11.04
CA GLU A 127 -10.11 2.77 -11.96
C GLU A 127 -9.70 3.44 -13.27
N ASN A 128 -8.43 3.27 -13.66
CA ASN A 128 -7.88 3.91 -14.86
C ASN A 128 -7.40 2.89 -15.92
N ASN A 129 -7.58 1.58 -15.69
CA ASN A 129 -7.10 0.50 -16.58
C ASN A 129 -5.59 0.50 -16.84
N ASP A 130 -4.81 1.10 -15.94
CA ASP A 130 -3.36 1.24 -16.08
C ASP A 130 -2.59 0.44 -15.01
N SER A 131 -1.38 0.00 -15.35
CA SER A 131 -0.52 -0.75 -14.41
C SER A 131 0.04 0.11 -13.26
N SER A 132 -0.17 1.43 -13.25
CA SER A 132 0.06 2.32 -12.11
C SER A 132 -0.81 1.97 -10.90
N GLN A 133 -1.94 1.28 -11.11
CA GLN A 133 -2.82 0.75 -10.06
C GLN A 133 -2.54 -0.71 -9.70
N GLU A 134 -1.60 -1.37 -10.38
CA GLU A 134 -1.25 -2.76 -10.16
C GLU A 134 0.00 -2.91 -9.29
N TRP A 135 -0.04 -3.88 -8.41
CA TRP A 135 0.98 -4.16 -7.40
C TRP A 135 1.33 -5.65 -7.39
N ARG A 136 2.60 -5.95 -7.13
CA ARG A 136 3.08 -7.29 -6.75
C ARG A 136 3.45 -7.29 -5.28
N PHE A 137 3.23 -8.43 -4.64
CA PHE A 137 3.54 -8.66 -3.24
C PHE A 137 4.76 -9.59 -3.17
N GLU A 138 5.94 -9.00 -2.99
CA GLU A 138 7.19 -9.75 -2.87
C GLU A 138 7.44 -10.08 -1.39
N GLU A 139 7.60 -11.35 -1.02
CA GLU A 139 7.86 -11.73 0.37
C GLU A 139 9.15 -11.07 0.89
N ALA A 140 9.05 -10.43 2.06
CA ALA A 140 10.18 -9.83 2.72
C ALA A 140 10.87 -10.86 3.63
N GLN A 141 11.99 -11.43 3.16
CA GLN A 141 12.81 -12.38 3.93
C GLN A 141 13.77 -11.64 4.86
N TRP A 142 13.37 -11.48 6.13
CA TRP A 142 14.18 -10.88 7.20
C TRP A 142 13.83 -11.48 8.55
#